data_AF-A0A7C7AKQ8-F1
#
_entry.id   AF-A0A7C7AKQ8-F1
#
_cell.length_a   1.000
_cell.length_b   1.000
_cell.length_c   1.000
_cell.angle_alpha   90.00
_cell.angle_beta   90.00
_cell.angle_gamma   90.00
#
_symmetry.space_group_name_H-M   'P 1'
#
loop_
_entity.id
_entity.type
_entity.pdbx_description
1 polymer ?
#
loop_
_entity_poly.entity_id
_entity_poly.type
_entity_poly.pdbx_seq_one_letter_code
_entity_poly.pdbx_strand_id
1 'polypeptide(L)'
;MNNTLRKLIKSERRKLLLLIGILIIALIISAFIYALLGKGKMSGINYESISEMTFGEIFLKSIKRNLIYFLAVIILTCLGQGTISTILFGIISIYYGLSIIYIIRTIGVDYKYFMLTFTDYLIFFPILLYFTFISSSISKYTKKTKNIETISRKFDIIISGYIKISLVYLLIVTIYTVIYSLYVLILSRLMVG
;
A
#
# COMPACT_ATOMS: atom_id res chain seq x y z
N MET A 1 -9.67 10.85 -32.44
CA MET A 1 -9.38 9.84 -31.41
C MET A 1 -10.38 8.69 -31.53
N ASN A 2 -9.93 7.43 -31.58
CA ASN A 2 -10.80 6.26 -31.80
C ASN A 2 -11.81 6.08 -30.63
N ASN A 3 -13.07 5.72 -30.95
CA ASN A 3 -14.15 5.50 -29.98
C ASN A 3 -13.83 4.39 -28.97
N THR A 4 -13.06 3.37 -29.37
CA THR A 4 -12.59 2.30 -28.47
C THR A 4 -11.59 2.81 -27.45
N LEU A 5 -10.60 3.61 -27.88
CA LEU A 5 -9.62 4.25 -27.01
C LEU A 5 -10.31 5.18 -25.99
N ARG A 6 -11.29 5.96 -26.44
CA ARG A 6 -12.08 6.86 -25.56
C ARG A 6 -12.86 6.09 -24.49
N LYS A 7 -13.46 4.94 -24.85
CA LYS A 7 -14.15 4.04 -23.90
C LYS A 7 -13.19 3.43 -22.88
N LEU A 8 -12.00 3.02 -23.32
CA LEU A 8 -10.95 2.47 -22.45
C LEU A 8 -10.53 3.51 -21.39
N ILE A 9 -10.12 4.69 -21.84
CA ILE A 9 -9.69 5.80 -20.96
C ILE A 9 -10.78 6.15 -19.95
N LYS A 10 -12.05 6.26 -20.40
CA LYS A 10 -13.18 6.55 -19.50
C LYS A 10 -13.36 5.45 -18.44
N SER A 11 -13.13 4.19 -18.80
CA SER A 11 -13.29 3.07 -17.87
C SER A 11 -12.16 3.00 -16.84
N GLU A 12 -10.92 3.28 -17.23
CA GLU A 12 -9.78 3.32 -16.30
C GLU A 12 -9.87 4.55 -15.39
N ARG A 13 -10.26 5.72 -15.92
CA ARG A 13 -10.53 6.92 -15.11
C ARG A 13 -11.57 6.64 -14.03
N ARG A 14 -12.66 5.92 -14.36
CA ARG A 14 -13.71 5.58 -13.39
C ARG A 14 -13.17 4.70 -12.25
N LYS A 15 -12.24 3.77 -12.53
CA LYS A 15 -11.59 2.94 -11.50
C LYS A 15 -10.69 3.75 -10.60
N LEU A 16 -9.88 4.64 -11.17
CA LEU A 16 -9.04 5.53 -10.38
C LEU A 16 -9.90 6.40 -9.45
N LEU A 17 -10.98 6.99 -9.98
CA LEU A 17 -11.92 7.77 -9.18
C LEU A 17 -12.59 6.94 -8.06
N LEU A 18 -12.88 5.67 -8.32
CA LEU A 18 -13.41 4.77 -7.30
C LEU A 18 -12.40 4.52 -6.18
N LEU A 19 -11.13 4.28 -6.50
CA LEU A 19 -10.08 4.10 -5.48
C LEU A 19 -9.85 5.39 -4.69
N ILE A 20 -9.85 6.55 -5.35
CA ILE A 20 -9.78 7.85 -4.67
C ILE A 20 -11.00 8.06 -3.75
N GLY A 21 -12.20 7.72 -4.22
CA GLY A 21 -13.42 7.79 -3.40
C GLY A 21 -13.34 6.90 -2.16
N ILE A 22 -12.84 5.67 -2.32
CA ILE A 22 -12.60 4.75 -1.19
C ILE A 22 -11.58 5.33 -0.23
N LEU A 23 -10.49 5.93 -0.73
CA LEU A 23 -9.49 6.57 0.11
C LEU A 23 -10.12 7.69 0.95
N ILE A 24 -10.90 8.58 0.34
CA ILE A 24 -11.58 9.68 1.05
C ILE A 24 -12.51 9.13 2.14
N ILE A 25 -13.35 8.15 1.80
CA ILE A 25 -14.26 7.52 2.78
C ILE A 25 -13.48 6.84 3.90
N ALA A 26 -12.39 6.14 3.57
CA ALA A 26 -11.54 5.49 4.55
C ALA A 26 -10.92 6.50 5.52
N LEU A 27 -10.43 7.65 5.03
CA LEU A 27 -9.89 8.72 5.87
C LEU A 27 -10.95 9.32 6.80
N ILE A 28 -12.18 9.51 6.31
CA ILE A 28 -13.31 9.96 7.13
C ILE A 28 -13.61 8.93 8.22
N ILE A 29 -13.69 7.66 7.86
CA ILE A 29 -13.90 6.56 8.82
C ILE A 29 -12.79 6.52 9.86
N SER A 30 -11.52 6.65 9.47
CA SER A 30 -10.40 6.73 10.40
C SER A 30 -10.55 7.88 11.41
N ALA A 31 -10.99 9.06 10.95
CA ALA A 31 -11.27 10.19 11.82
C ALA A 31 -12.41 9.90 12.81
N PHE A 32 -13.49 9.27 12.37
CA PHE A 32 -14.57 8.84 13.25
C PHE A 32 -14.11 7.80 14.29
N ILE A 33 -13.38 6.77 13.86
CA ILE A 33 -12.83 5.74 14.75
C ILE A 33 -11.95 6.41 15.83
N TYR A 34 -11.09 7.34 15.42
CA TYR A 34 -10.25 8.08 16.36
C TYR A 34 -11.06 8.98 17.30
N ALA A 35 -12.07 9.70 16.81
CA ALA A 35 -12.90 10.56 17.66
C ALA A 35 -13.65 9.77 18.74
N LEU A 36 -14.10 8.55 18.42
CA LEU A 36 -14.86 7.70 19.33
C LEU A 36 -13.97 6.93 20.33
N LEU A 37 -12.81 6.45 19.89
CA LEU A 37 -11.96 5.53 20.67
C LEU A 37 -10.64 6.15 21.15
N GLY A 38 -10.24 7.29 20.61
CA GLY A 38 -8.86 7.83 20.66
C GLY A 38 -8.45 8.55 21.93
N LYS A 39 -9.13 8.37 23.07
CA LYS A 39 -8.74 8.98 24.36
C LYS A 39 -7.80 8.11 25.21
N GLY A 40 -7.17 7.09 24.62
CA GLY A 40 -6.15 6.29 25.32
C GLY A 40 -4.89 7.11 25.65
N LYS A 41 -4.24 6.80 26.78
CA LYS A 41 -2.87 7.25 27.09
C LYS A 41 -1.92 6.57 26.12
N MET A 42 -1.18 7.35 25.32
CA MET A 42 -0.08 6.81 24.51
C MET A 42 1.00 6.28 25.46
N SER A 43 1.34 5.00 25.34
CA SER A 43 2.59 4.48 25.90
C SER A 43 3.75 5.14 25.16
N GLY A 44 4.70 5.72 25.88
CA GLY A 44 5.90 6.30 25.27
C GLY A 44 6.60 5.31 24.35
N ILE A 45 7.13 5.79 23.23
CA ILE A 45 7.86 4.96 22.28
C ILE A 45 9.24 4.68 22.87
N ASN A 46 9.59 3.41 23.02
CA ASN A 46 10.89 3.01 23.54
C ASN A 46 11.95 3.09 22.43
N TYR A 47 12.52 4.27 22.24
CA TYR A 47 13.57 4.53 21.25
C TYR A 47 14.86 3.76 21.53
N GLU A 48 15.19 3.51 22.80
CA GLU A 48 16.35 2.69 23.19
C GLU A 48 16.22 1.29 22.59
N SER A 49 15.06 0.66 22.73
CA SER A 49 14.81 -0.67 22.16
C SER A 49 14.92 -0.71 20.63
N ILE A 50 14.64 0.40 19.93
CA ILE A 50 14.77 0.52 18.47
C ILE A 50 16.23 0.73 18.08
N SER A 51 17.00 1.47 18.89
CA SER A 51 18.42 1.75 18.63
C SER A 51 19.32 0.53 18.77
N GLU A 52 18.93 -0.42 19.63
CA GLU A 52 19.63 -1.69 19.83
C GLU A 52 19.35 -2.73 18.74
N MET A 53 18.30 -2.54 17.93
CA MET A 53 17.96 -3.49 16.88
C MET A 53 19.04 -3.57 15.81
N THR A 54 19.31 -4.79 15.34
CA THR A 54 20.19 -4.98 14.19
C THR A 54 19.48 -4.60 12.89
N PHE A 55 20.26 -4.30 11.85
CA PHE A 55 19.71 -4.06 10.51
C PHE A 55 18.79 -5.21 10.06
N GLY A 56 19.19 -6.46 10.30
CA GLY A 56 18.43 -7.64 9.91
C GLY A 56 17.05 -7.70 10.56
N GLU A 57 16.94 -7.31 11.83
CA GLU A 57 15.66 -7.28 12.56
C GLU A 57 14.72 -6.20 12.02
N ILE A 58 15.24 -4.99 11.78
CA ILE A 58 14.48 -3.88 11.21
C ILE A 58 14.01 -4.24 9.80
N PHE A 59 14.90 -4.84 9.00
CA PHE A 59 14.62 -5.27 7.64
C PHE A 59 13.55 -6.36 7.60
N LEU A 60 13.65 -7.41 8.41
CA LEU A 60 12.68 -8.51 8.45
C LEU A 60 11.29 -8.04 8.90
N LYS A 61 11.22 -7.14 9.89
CA LYS A 61 9.95 -6.54 10.32
C LYS A 61 9.34 -5.70 9.19
N SER A 62 10.15 -4.87 8.53
CA SER A 62 9.70 -3.97 7.48
C SER A 62 9.28 -4.71 6.20
N ILE A 63 10.03 -5.73 5.78
CA ILE A 63 9.74 -6.49 4.56
C ILE A 63 8.46 -7.33 4.72
N LYS A 64 8.26 -7.94 5.89
CA LYS A 64 7.04 -8.70 6.21
C LYS A 64 5.81 -7.82 6.13
N ARG A 65 5.88 -6.60 6.68
CA ARG A 65 4.80 -5.60 6.63
C ARG A 65 4.55 -5.11 5.20
N ASN A 66 5.62 -4.81 4.45
CA ASN A 66 5.52 -4.13 3.16
C ASN A 66 5.14 -5.07 2.02
N LEU A 67 5.59 -6.34 2.01
CA LEU A 67 5.33 -7.28 0.90
C LEU A 67 3.97 -7.96 0.94
N ILE A 68 3.42 -8.19 2.14
CA ILE A 68 2.23 -9.06 2.30
C ILE A 68 1.02 -8.56 1.50
N TYR A 69 0.83 -7.24 1.44
CA TYR A 69 -0.23 -6.63 0.65
C TYR A 69 -0.05 -6.87 -0.86
N PHE A 70 1.16 -6.64 -1.36
CA PHE A 70 1.47 -6.80 -2.78
C PHE A 70 1.25 -8.24 -3.21
N LEU A 71 1.74 -9.21 -2.43
CA LEU A 71 1.52 -10.63 -2.70
C LEU A 71 0.03 -10.99 -2.74
N ALA A 72 -0.76 -10.53 -1.76
CA ALA A 72 -2.20 -10.75 -1.74
C ALA A 72 -2.89 -10.18 -2.98
N VAL A 73 -2.56 -8.94 -3.37
CA VAL A 73 -3.14 -8.29 -4.54
C VAL A 73 -2.71 -8.96 -5.85
N ILE A 74 -1.48 -9.48 -5.95
CA ILE A 74 -1.01 -10.28 -7.09
C ILE A 74 -1.89 -11.51 -7.27
N ILE A 75 -2.05 -12.30 -6.21
CA ILE A 75 -2.83 -13.53 -6.23
C ILE A 75 -4.29 -13.22 -6.61
N LEU A 76 -4.92 -12.25 -5.95
CA LEU A 76 -6.31 -11.86 -6.24
C LEU A 76 -6.50 -11.38 -7.68
N THR A 77 -5.49 -10.71 -8.25
CA THR A 77 -5.54 -10.23 -9.63
C THR A 77 -5.45 -11.37 -10.63
N CYS A 78 -4.55 -12.34 -10.41
CA CYS A 78 -4.45 -13.55 -11.21
C CYS A 78 -5.73 -14.39 -11.15
N LEU A 79 -6.44 -14.39 -10.01
CA LEU A 79 -7.74 -15.04 -9.85
C LEU A 79 -8.92 -14.25 -10.46
N GLY A 80 -8.71 -13.01 -10.90
CA GLY A 80 -9.77 -12.15 -11.42
C GLY A 80 -10.71 -11.56 -10.33
N GLN A 81 -10.26 -11.55 -9.08
CA GLN A 81 -11.02 -11.11 -7.89
C GLN A 81 -10.79 -9.63 -7.54
N GLY A 82 -10.94 -8.73 -8.51
CA GLY A 82 -10.64 -7.31 -8.36
C GLY A 82 -11.49 -6.58 -7.29
N THR A 83 -12.70 -7.08 -7.01
CA THR A 83 -13.55 -6.56 -5.92
C THR A 83 -12.90 -6.78 -4.56
N ILE A 84 -12.31 -7.96 -4.32
CA ILE A 84 -11.64 -8.28 -3.05
C ILE A 84 -10.39 -7.41 -2.89
N SER A 85 -9.60 -7.22 -3.96
CA SER A 85 -8.44 -6.31 -3.92
C SER A 85 -8.84 -4.86 -3.57
N THR A 86 -10.03 -4.44 -4.02
CA THR A 86 -10.58 -3.11 -3.74
C THR A 86 -11.03 -2.97 -2.27
N ILE A 87 -11.63 -4.02 -1.69
CA ILE A 87 -11.98 -4.07 -0.27
C ILE A 87 -10.71 -4.04 0.59
N LEU A 88 -9.71 -4.85 0.22
CA LEU A 88 -8.42 -4.90 0.93
C LEU A 88 -7.72 -3.53 0.92
N PHE A 89 -7.79 -2.81 -0.20
CA PHE A 89 -7.32 -1.43 -0.29
C PHE A 89 -8.07 -0.48 0.66
N GLY A 90 -9.40 -0.62 0.78
CA GLY A 90 -10.19 0.15 1.74
C GLY A 90 -9.74 -0.06 3.18
N ILE A 91 -9.53 -1.31 3.60
CA ILE A 91 -9.05 -1.66 4.95
C ILE A 91 -7.68 -1.03 5.23
N ILE A 92 -6.74 -1.15 4.28
CA ILE A 92 -5.41 -0.56 4.45
C ILE A 92 -5.45 0.96 4.43
N SER A 93 -6.36 1.56 3.66
CA SER A 93 -6.57 3.01 3.67
C SER A 93 -7.11 3.50 5.02
N ILE A 94 -7.95 2.71 5.70
CA ILE A 94 -8.41 3.04 7.06
C ILE A 94 -7.25 2.97 8.05
N TYR A 95 -6.44 1.90 7.99
CA TYR A 95 -5.24 1.77 8.82
C TYR A 95 -4.25 2.92 8.59
N TYR A 96 -4.04 3.28 7.33
CA TYR A 96 -3.24 4.43 6.92
C TYR A 96 -3.76 5.74 7.52
N GLY A 97 -5.07 6.02 7.38
CA GLY A 97 -5.68 7.21 7.93
C GLY A 97 -5.55 7.30 9.46
N LEU A 98 -5.74 6.18 10.16
CA LEU A 98 -5.54 6.12 11.61
C LEU A 98 -4.10 6.44 11.97
N SER A 99 -3.15 5.84 11.25
CA SER A 99 -1.71 6.02 11.51
C SER A 99 -1.27 7.47 11.30
N ILE A 100 -1.81 8.17 10.29
CA ILE A 100 -1.60 9.63 10.11
C ILE A 100 -2.15 10.43 11.28
N ILE A 101 -3.38 10.14 11.72
CA ILE A 101 -4.01 10.88 12.83
C ILE A 101 -3.20 10.70 14.12
N TYR A 102 -2.72 9.48 14.38
CA TYR A 102 -1.83 9.19 15.49
C TYR A 102 -0.54 10.00 15.39
N ILE A 103 0.10 10.03 14.22
CA ILE A 103 1.29 10.85 13.98
C ILE A 103 1.03 12.33 14.22
N ILE A 104 -0.05 12.90 13.69
CA ILE A 104 -0.36 14.33 13.88
C ILE A 104 -0.50 14.65 15.36
N ARG A 105 -1.17 13.78 16.13
CA ARG A 105 -1.28 13.93 17.59
C ARG A 105 0.09 13.81 18.26
N THR A 106 0.94 12.89 17.81
CA THR A 106 2.28 12.68 18.36
C THR A 106 3.25 13.77 17.97
N ILE A 107 3.15 14.42 16.80
CA ILE A 107 4.04 15.52 16.38
C ILE A 107 4.02 16.68 17.39
N GLY A 108 2.89 16.94 18.04
CA GLY A 108 2.80 17.93 19.12
C GLY A 108 3.57 17.56 20.40
N VAL A 109 4.07 16.33 20.51
CA VAL A 109 4.70 15.76 21.71
C VAL A 109 6.10 15.18 21.39
N ASP A 110 6.33 14.64 20.19
CA ASP A 110 7.48 13.82 19.85
C ASP A 110 7.77 13.76 18.34
N TYR A 111 8.55 14.73 17.86
CA TYR A 111 8.97 14.89 16.45
C TYR A 111 9.76 13.68 15.91
N LYS A 112 10.42 12.95 16.81
CA LYS A 112 11.22 11.76 16.52
C LYS A 112 10.41 10.65 15.85
N TYR A 113 9.17 10.43 16.31
CA TYR A 113 8.27 9.43 15.74
C TYR A 113 7.85 9.75 14.30
N PHE A 114 7.59 11.02 14.02
CA PHE A 114 7.25 11.47 12.67
C PHE A 114 8.41 11.21 11.71
N MET A 115 9.63 11.56 12.11
CA MET A 115 10.82 11.33 11.28
C MET A 115 11.01 9.86 10.94
N LEU A 116 10.75 8.94 11.85
CA LEU A 116 10.86 7.51 11.58
C LEU A 116 9.83 6.99 10.58
N THR A 117 8.68 7.64 10.44
CA THR A 117 7.52 7.04 9.76
C THR A 117 7.01 7.82 8.55
N PHE A 118 7.40 9.10 8.36
CA PHE A 118 6.84 9.95 7.30
C PHE A 118 7.00 9.37 5.88
N THR A 119 8.09 8.64 5.62
CA THR A 119 8.38 8.03 4.30
C THR A 119 7.36 6.97 3.93
N ASP A 120 6.81 6.24 4.90
CA ASP A 120 5.75 5.25 4.65
C ASP A 120 4.50 5.94 4.10
N TYR A 121 4.26 7.21 4.48
CA TYR A 121 3.08 7.96 4.04
C TYR A 121 3.26 8.66 2.70
N LEU A 122 4.42 9.28 2.49
CA LEU A 122 4.68 10.06 1.29
C LEU A 122 5.19 9.24 0.11
N ILE A 123 5.84 8.09 0.36
CA ILE A 123 6.49 7.29 -0.68
C ILE A 123 5.79 5.95 -0.83
N PHE A 124 5.68 5.17 0.26
CA PHE A 124 5.17 3.80 0.17
C PHE A 124 3.68 3.75 -0.17
N PHE A 125 2.86 4.61 0.44
CA PHE A 125 1.41 4.61 0.19
C PHE A 125 1.01 4.98 -1.25
N PRO A 126 1.61 5.99 -1.92
CA PRO A 126 1.36 6.22 -3.34
C PRO A 126 1.73 5.04 -4.24
N ILE A 127 2.84 4.35 -3.94
CA ILE A 127 3.23 3.12 -4.66
C ILE A 127 2.15 2.05 -4.48
N LEU A 128 1.66 1.87 -3.26
CA LEU A 128 0.59 0.94 -2.93
C LEU A 128 -0.70 1.27 -3.70
N LEU A 129 -1.14 2.52 -3.67
CA LEU A 129 -2.34 2.98 -4.39
C LEU A 129 -2.23 2.72 -5.89
N TYR A 130 -1.10 3.09 -6.49
CA TYR A 130 -0.90 2.93 -7.92
C TYR A 130 -0.80 1.46 -8.33
N PHE A 131 -0.16 0.62 -7.50
CA PHE A 131 -0.15 -0.83 -7.70
C PHE A 131 -1.56 -1.41 -7.70
N THR A 132 -2.38 -1.06 -6.69
CA THR A 132 -3.78 -1.50 -6.59
C THR A 132 -4.61 -1.06 -7.78
N PHE A 133 -4.37 0.15 -8.31
CA PHE A 133 -5.00 0.63 -9.52
C PHE A 133 -4.68 -0.25 -10.74
N ILE A 134 -3.40 -0.56 -10.97
CA ILE A 134 -2.96 -1.44 -12.07
C ILE A 134 -3.57 -2.84 -11.90
N SER A 135 -3.50 -3.40 -10.71
CA SER A 135 -4.03 -4.72 -10.37
C SER A 135 -5.54 -4.82 -10.58
N SER A 136 -6.32 -3.81 -10.14
CA SER A 136 -7.76 -3.73 -10.40
C SER A 136 -8.07 -3.54 -11.89
N SER A 137 -7.21 -2.83 -12.61
CA SER A 137 -7.28 -2.67 -14.07
C SER A 137 -7.23 -4.04 -14.75
N ILE A 138 -6.19 -4.81 -14.45
CA ILE A 138 -5.88 -6.11 -15.04
C ILE A 138 -6.87 -7.20 -14.64
N SER A 139 -7.28 -7.23 -13.37
CA SER A 139 -8.21 -8.25 -12.84
C SER A 139 -9.54 -8.33 -13.61
N LYS A 140 -10.03 -7.18 -14.12
CA LYS A 140 -11.22 -7.11 -14.99
C LYS A 140 -11.02 -7.86 -16.31
N TYR A 141 -9.83 -7.78 -16.89
CA TYR A 141 -9.49 -8.47 -18.13
C TYR A 141 -9.29 -9.97 -17.88
N THR A 142 -8.70 -10.34 -16.74
CA THR A 142 -8.58 -11.73 -16.29
C THR A 142 -9.97 -12.39 -16.16
N LYS A 143 -10.91 -11.74 -15.47
CA LYS A 143 -12.29 -12.26 -15.30
C LYS A 143 -13.06 -12.38 -16.62
N LYS A 144 -12.93 -11.39 -17.52
CA LYS A 144 -13.61 -11.41 -18.82
C LYS A 144 -13.10 -12.50 -19.75
N THR A 145 -11.80 -12.74 -19.76
CA THR A 145 -11.17 -13.69 -20.69
C THR A 145 -11.32 -15.12 -20.19
N LYS A 146 -11.36 -15.36 -18.87
CA LYS A 146 -11.65 -16.69 -18.29
C LYS A 146 -13.05 -17.21 -18.64
N ASN A 147 -14.01 -16.33 -18.91
CA ASN A 147 -15.37 -16.70 -19.34
C ASN A 147 -15.46 -17.03 -20.84
N ILE A 148 -14.39 -16.82 -21.62
CA ILE A 148 -14.34 -17.06 -23.06
C ILE A 148 -13.23 -18.09 -23.32
N GLU A 149 -13.56 -19.37 -23.18
CA GLU A 149 -12.62 -20.51 -23.22
C GLU A 149 -11.74 -20.57 -24.49
N THR A 150 -12.13 -19.88 -25.56
CA THR A 150 -11.46 -19.91 -26.88
C THR A 150 -10.30 -18.93 -27.05
N ILE A 151 -9.94 -18.10 -26.06
CA ILE A 151 -8.89 -17.05 -26.19
C ILE A 151 -7.69 -17.31 -25.26
N SER A 152 -7.07 -18.50 -25.31
CA SER A 152 -5.96 -18.84 -24.38
C SER A 152 -4.72 -17.96 -24.60
N ARG A 153 -4.30 -17.73 -25.84
CA ARG A 153 -3.03 -17.03 -26.13
C ARG A 153 -3.02 -15.55 -25.71
N LYS A 154 -4.13 -14.83 -25.85
CA LYS A 154 -4.20 -13.42 -25.42
C LYS A 154 -4.29 -13.31 -23.90
N PHE A 155 -4.92 -14.28 -23.24
CA PHE A 155 -4.96 -14.38 -21.78
C PHE A 155 -3.56 -14.56 -21.18
N ASP A 156 -2.78 -15.49 -21.74
CA ASP A 156 -1.42 -15.77 -21.29
C ASP A 156 -0.51 -14.55 -21.41
N ILE A 157 -0.66 -13.77 -22.49
CA ILE A 157 0.09 -12.52 -22.68
C ILE A 157 -0.26 -11.48 -21.61
N ILE A 158 -1.55 -11.34 -21.26
CA ILE A 158 -2.01 -10.37 -20.24
C ILE A 158 -1.49 -10.77 -18.85
N ILE A 159 -1.61 -12.05 -18.47
CA ILE A 159 -1.13 -12.53 -17.17
C ILE A 159 0.39 -12.48 -17.10
N SER A 160 1.10 -12.92 -18.14
CA SER A 160 2.57 -12.86 -18.18
C SER A 160 3.06 -11.41 -18.07
N GLY A 161 2.42 -10.48 -18.80
CA GLY A 161 2.71 -9.05 -18.69
C GLY A 161 2.47 -8.51 -17.28
N TYR A 162 1.37 -8.90 -16.64
CA TYR A 162 1.08 -8.53 -15.26
C TYR A 162 2.10 -9.07 -14.26
N ILE A 163 2.53 -10.33 -14.40
CA ILE A 163 3.54 -10.93 -13.53
C ILE A 163 4.86 -10.17 -13.65
N LYS A 164 5.29 -9.79 -14.87
CA LYS A 164 6.49 -8.98 -15.07
C LYS A 164 6.39 -7.63 -14.37
N ILE A 165 5.27 -6.92 -14.53
CA ILE A 165 5.03 -5.65 -13.83
C ILE A 165 5.04 -5.87 -12.31
N SER A 166 4.38 -6.91 -11.82
CA SER A 166 4.30 -7.24 -10.40
C SER A 166 5.68 -7.51 -9.80
N LEU A 167 6.55 -8.22 -10.51
CA LEU A 167 7.94 -8.43 -10.10
C LEU A 167 8.72 -7.11 -9.98
N VAL A 168 8.50 -6.16 -10.90
CA VAL A 168 9.11 -4.82 -10.80
C VAL A 168 8.61 -4.09 -9.55
N TYR A 169 7.32 -4.16 -9.21
CA TYR A 169 6.81 -3.56 -7.97
C TYR A 169 7.36 -4.24 -6.71
N LEU A 170 7.49 -5.57 -6.71
CA LEU A 170 8.12 -6.29 -5.60
C LEU A 170 9.59 -5.90 -5.44
N LEU A 171 10.31 -5.66 -6.54
CA LEU A 171 11.67 -5.13 -6.51
C LEU A 171 11.69 -3.72 -5.90
N ILE A 172 10.81 -2.82 -6.37
CA ILE A 172 10.68 -1.45 -5.84
C ILE A 172 10.42 -1.48 -4.33
N VAL A 173 9.48 -2.31 -3.87
CA VAL A 173 9.15 -2.45 -2.44
C VAL A 173 10.32 -3.01 -1.64
N THR A 174 11.05 -3.97 -2.20
CA THR A 174 12.26 -4.51 -1.56
C THR A 174 13.34 -3.44 -1.42
N ILE A 175 13.62 -2.69 -2.49
CA ILE A 175 14.59 -1.58 -2.48
C ILE A 175 14.17 -0.50 -1.48
N TYR A 176 12.90 -0.08 -1.50
CA TYR A 176 12.35 0.85 -0.51
C TYR A 176 12.59 0.33 0.91
N THR A 177 12.35 -0.96 1.15
CA THR A 177 12.51 -1.56 2.47
C THR A 177 13.97 -1.59 2.94
N VAL A 178 14.92 -1.85 2.04
CA VAL A 178 16.36 -1.77 2.34
C VAL A 178 16.74 -0.34 2.75
N ILE A 179 16.36 0.65 1.92
CA ILE A 179 16.66 2.06 2.18
C ILE A 179 16.00 2.52 3.49
N TYR A 180 14.72 2.16 3.69
CA TYR A 180 13.98 2.48 4.91
C TYR A 180 14.63 1.87 6.16
N SER A 181 15.11 0.63 6.07
CA SER A 181 15.77 -0.03 7.20
C SER A 181 17.11 0.62 7.56
N LEU A 182 17.89 1.03 6.56
CA LEU A 182 19.11 1.83 6.78
C LEU A 182 18.77 3.19 7.38
N TYR A 183 17.74 3.86 6.85
CA TYR A 183 17.27 5.14 7.35
C TYR A 183 16.85 5.06 8.82
N VAL A 184 16.02 4.09 9.18
CA VAL A 184 15.57 3.87 10.56
C VAL A 184 16.75 3.56 11.48
N LEU A 185 17.70 2.73 11.05
CA LEU A 185 18.88 2.37 11.85
C LEU A 185 19.78 3.57 12.15
N ILE A 186 20.06 4.39 11.14
CA ILE A 186 20.89 5.60 11.31
C ILE A 186 20.16 6.59 12.21
N LEU A 187 18.89 6.84 11.92
CA LEU A 187 18.11 7.81 12.66
C LEU A 187 17.93 7.38 14.13
N SER A 188 17.58 6.12 14.39
CA SER A 188 17.37 5.64 15.77
C SER A 188 18.61 5.79 16.65
N ARG A 189 19.82 5.60 16.10
CA ARG A 189 21.08 5.81 16.81
C ARG A 189 21.37 7.28 17.09
N LEU A 190 21.09 8.16 16.11
CA LEU A 190 21.21 9.60 16.27
C LEU A 190 20.19 10.18 17.26
N MET A 191 19.11 9.45 17.55
CA MET A 191 18.04 9.90 18.44
C MET A 191 18.25 9.51 19.90
N VAL A 192 19.16 8.58 20.18
CA VAL A 192 19.48 8.07 21.53
C VAL A 192 20.86 8.58 22.02
N GLY A 193 21.74 8.98 21.10
CA GLY A 193 22.97 9.74 21.42
C GLY A 193 22.68 11.21 21.74
#